data_AF-A0A240U6M6-F1
#
_entry.id   AF-A0A240U6M6-F1
#
_cell.length_a   1.000
_cell.length_b   1.000
_cell.length_c   1.000
_cell.angle_alpha   90.00
_cell.angle_beta   90.00
_cell.angle_gamma   90.00
#
_symmetry.space_group_name_H-M   'P 1'
#
loop_
_entity.id
_entity.type
_entity.pdbx_description
1 polymer ?
#
loop_
_entity_poly.entity_id
_entity_poly.type
_entity_poly.pdbx_seq_one_letter_code
_entity_poly.pdbx_strand_id
1 'polypeptide(L)'
;MVSGADAVIIDLEDAVGLDAKEDAQAQLVQASSKMTPAQRARVVVRISAASTVWHADDLALLQPLVAQGLSGMALTLDPSRDHAS
;
A
#
# COMPACT_ATOMS: atom_id res chain seq x y z
N MET A 1 -18.03 9.33 10.20
CA MET A 1 -18.50 8.03 9.67
C MET A 1 -17.36 7.05 9.86
N VAL A 2 -17.48 6.05 10.74
CA VAL A 2 -16.51 4.94 10.78
C VAL A 2 -17.10 3.86 9.88
N SER A 3 -16.46 3.56 8.76
CA SER A 3 -16.87 2.38 7.99
C SER A 3 -16.59 1.16 8.89
N GLY A 4 -17.55 0.25 8.99
CA GLY A 4 -17.42 -0.99 9.77
C GLY A 4 -16.53 -2.03 9.09
N ALA A 5 -15.56 -1.61 8.28
CA ALA A 5 -14.64 -2.51 7.60
C ALA A 5 -13.58 -3.01 8.57
N ASP A 6 -13.30 -4.30 8.51
CA ASP A 6 -12.25 -4.95 9.31
C ASP A 6 -10.85 -4.47 8.90
N ALA A 7 -10.69 -4.09 7.62
CA ALA A 7 -9.49 -3.45 7.08
C ALA A 7 -9.83 -2.45 5.97
N VAL A 8 -8.94 -1.49 5.75
CA VAL A 8 -8.96 -0.54 4.62
C VAL A 8 -7.77 -0.84 3.72
N ILE A 9 -8.03 -1.12 2.44
CA ILE A 9 -6.98 -1.30 1.44
C ILE A 9 -6.75 0.03 0.72
N ILE A 10 -5.52 0.52 0.77
CA ILE A 10 -5.04 1.63 -0.06
C ILE A 10 -4.28 1.04 -1.23
N ASP A 11 -4.64 1.46 -2.42
CA ASP A 11 -4.13 0.90 -3.66
C ASP A 11 -3.18 1.88 -4.33
N LEU A 12 -1.90 1.50 -4.43
CA LEU A 12 -0.90 2.23 -5.17
C LEU A 12 -0.61 1.57 -6.53
N GLU A 13 -1.30 0.51 -6.94
CA GLU A 13 -0.98 -0.25 -8.15
C GLU A 13 -1.69 0.31 -9.39
N ASP A 14 -2.82 -0.28 -9.79
CA ASP A 14 -3.54 0.00 -11.04
C ASP A 14 -4.67 1.03 -10.86
N ALA A 15 -5.13 1.25 -9.63
CA ALA A 15 -6.06 2.35 -9.31
C ALA A 15 -5.40 3.74 -9.38
N VAL A 16 -4.07 3.81 -9.52
CA VAL A 16 -3.30 5.06 -9.60
C VAL A 16 -2.73 5.21 -11.01
N GLY A 17 -3.13 6.27 -11.70
CA GLY A 17 -2.55 6.67 -12.99
C GLY A 17 -1.04 6.89 -12.87
N LEU A 18 -0.30 6.63 -13.95
CA LEU A 18 1.16 6.71 -13.94
C LEU A 18 1.68 8.11 -13.58
N ASP A 19 0.96 9.15 -13.97
CA ASP A 19 1.23 10.56 -13.67
C ASP A 19 0.88 10.96 -12.23
N ALA A 20 0.16 10.11 -11.49
CA ALA A 20 -0.28 10.34 -10.12
C ALA A 20 0.46 9.47 -9.08
N LYS A 21 1.45 8.67 -9.49
CA LYS A 21 2.16 7.72 -8.60
C LYS A 21 2.86 8.43 -7.43
N GLU A 22 3.64 9.45 -7.72
CA GLU A 22 4.36 10.24 -6.72
C GLU A 22 3.39 10.94 -5.75
N ASP A 23 2.30 11.50 -6.29
CA ASP A 23 1.27 12.16 -5.50
C ASP A 23 0.53 11.17 -4.58
N ALA A 24 0.22 9.97 -5.07
CA ALA A 24 -0.44 8.93 -4.28
C ALA A 24 0.45 8.46 -3.13
N GLN A 25 1.75 8.27 -3.39
CA GLN A 25 2.76 7.95 -2.38
C GLN A 25 2.85 9.05 -1.31
N ALA A 26 2.95 10.31 -1.72
CA ALA A 26 2.99 11.45 -0.79
C ALA A 26 1.72 11.54 0.06
N GLN A 27 0.55 11.32 -0.54
CA GLN A 27 -0.73 11.32 0.16
C GLN A 27 -0.83 10.19 1.19
N LEU A 28 -0.30 9.00 0.90
CA LEU A 28 -0.27 7.90 1.85
C LEU A 28 0.52 8.26 3.11
N VAL A 29 1.71 8.85 2.97
CA VAL A 29 2.54 9.29 4.10
C VAL A 29 1.83 10.38 4.92
N GLN A 30 1.22 11.34 4.23
CA GLN A 30 0.49 12.41 4.89
C GLN A 30 -0.74 11.87 5.65
N ALA A 31 -1.46 10.92 5.06
CA ALA A 31 -2.61 10.29 5.69
C ALA A 31 -2.20 9.44 6.90
N SER A 32 -1.13 8.64 6.80
CA SER A 32 -0.68 7.76 7.89
C SER A 32 -0.26 8.54 9.14
N SER A 33 0.32 9.74 8.96
CA SER A 33 0.69 10.63 10.07
C SER A 33 -0.51 11.14 10.87
N LYS A 34 -1.70 11.20 10.24
CA LYS A 34 -2.95 11.69 10.84
C LYS A 34 -3.78 10.57 11.46
N MET A 35 -3.40 9.32 11.22
CA MET A 35 -4.10 8.15 11.76
C MET A 35 -3.72 7.90 13.21
N THR A 36 -4.67 7.38 13.99
CA THR A 36 -4.39 6.76 15.29
C THR A 36 -3.72 5.38 15.09
N PRO A 37 -3.03 4.83 16.09
CA PRO A 37 -2.48 3.48 16.01
C PRO A 37 -3.51 2.41 15.62
N ALA A 38 -4.72 2.48 16.18
CA ALA A 38 -5.82 1.54 15.87
C ALA A 38 -6.37 1.69 14.44
N GLN A 39 -6.25 2.87 13.84
CA GLN A 39 -6.57 3.07 12.42
C GLN A 39 -5.46 2.49 11.55
N ARG A 40 -4.18 2.77 11.85
CA ARG A 40 -3.04 2.23 11.10
C ARG A 40 -3.01 0.70 11.10
N ALA A 41 -3.32 0.07 12.23
CA ALA A 41 -3.36 -1.38 12.36
C ALA A 41 -4.39 -2.06 11.43
N ARG A 42 -5.35 -1.30 10.89
CA ARG A 42 -6.35 -1.79 9.94
C ARG A 42 -6.06 -1.38 8.50
N VAL A 43 -4.95 -0.68 8.24
CA VAL A 43 -4.56 -0.27 6.88
C VAL A 43 -3.66 -1.32 6.25
N VAL A 44 -4.08 -1.72 5.07
CA VAL A 44 -3.36 -2.58 4.14
C VAL A 44 -3.02 -1.74 2.91
N VAL A 45 -1.79 -1.85 2.40
CA VAL A 45 -1.38 -1.12 1.18
C VAL A 45 -1.02 -2.13 0.10
N ARG A 46 -1.60 -2.00 -1.09
CA ARG A 46 -1.20 -2.69 -2.30
C ARG A 46 -0.17 -1.85 -3.04
N ILE A 47 0.99 -2.45 -3.31
CA ILE A 47 2.11 -1.78 -3.97
C ILE A 47 2.21 -2.20 -5.44
N SER A 48 2.93 -1.40 -6.22
CA SER A 48 3.19 -1.69 -7.62
C SER A 48 3.95 -3.00 -7.79
N ALA A 49 3.71 -3.74 -8.88
CA ALA A 49 4.42 -4.99 -9.17
C ALA A 49 5.95 -4.81 -9.25
N ALA A 50 6.70 -5.86 -8.88
CA ALA A 50 8.17 -5.85 -8.84
C ALA A 50 8.86 -5.55 -10.19
N SER A 51 8.15 -5.73 -11.31
CA SER A 51 8.61 -5.40 -12.66
C SER A 51 8.47 -3.91 -13.00
N THR A 52 7.84 -3.11 -12.15
CA THR A 52 7.64 -1.67 -12.36
C THR A 52 8.72 -0.84 -11.67
N VAL A 53 8.99 0.35 -12.21
CA VAL A 53 9.96 1.30 -11.63
C VAL A 53 9.57 1.80 -10.24
N TRP A 54 8.28 1.76 -9.91
CA TRP A 54 7.70 2.30 -8.66
C TRP A 54 7.82 1.35 -7.46
N HIS A 55 8.11 0.07 -7.70
CA HIS A 55 8.11 -0.93 -6.63
C HIS A 55 9.13 -0.64 -5.52
N ALA A 56 10.33 -0.21 -5.90
CA ALA A 56 11.38 0.10 -4.93
C ALA A 56 11.00 1.30 -4.05
N ASP A 57 10.38 2.31 -4.66
CA ASP A 57 9.94 3.51 -3.95
C ASP A 57 8.77 3.20 -3.01
N ASP A 58 7.80 2.39 -3.48
CA ASP A 58 6.70 1.90 -2.64
C ASP A 58 7.23 1.16 -1.40
N LEU A 59 8.23 0.27 -1.58
CA LEU A 59 8.85 -0.45 -0.46
C LEU A 59 9.59 0.49 0.52
N ALA A 60 10.41 1.41 -0.01
CA ALA A 60 11.17 2.35 0.80
C ALA A 60 10.25 3.25 1.64
N LEU A 61 9.13 3.65 1.06
CA LEU A 61 8.10 4.44 1.74
C LEU A 61 7.35 3.64 2.81
N LEU A 62 7.03 2.36 2.55
CA LEU A 62 6.27 1.55 3.50
C LEU A 62 7.08 1.08 4.71
N GLN A 63 8.38 0.84 4.58
CA GLN A 63 9.24 0.39 5.69
C GLN A 63 9.03 1.19 7.00
N PRO A 64 9.16 2.54 7.01
CA PRO A 64 8.94 3.32 8.22
C PRO A 64 7.48 3.34 8.68
N LEU A 65 6.51 3.17 7.78
CA LEU A 65 5.08 3.16 8.13
C LEU A 65 4.68 1.85 8.82
N VAL A 66 5.23 0.73 8.35
CA VAL A 66 5.05 -0.58 9.00
C VAL A 66 5.63 -0.56 10.41
N ALA A 67 6.82 0.03 10.58
CA ALA A 67 7.40 0.23 11.92
C ALA A 67 6.52 1.08 12.86
N GLN A 68 5.62 1.91 12.31
CA GLN A 68 4.66 2.72 13.05
C GLN A 68 3.29 2.03 13.27
N GLY A 69 3.18 0.75 12.90
CA GLY A 69 1.99 -0.08 13.12
C GLY A 69 1.00 -0.11 11.95
N LEU A 70 1.43 0.24 10.73
CA LEU A 70 0.66 -0.06 9.53
C LEU A 70 0.79 -1.56 9.20
N SER A 71 -0.33 -2.28 9.10
CA SER A 71 -0.31 -3.75 8.96
C SER A 71 0.23 -4.26 7.61
N GLY A 72 0.34 -3.38 6.61
CA GLY A 72 1.20 -3.49 5.45
C GLY A 72 1.27 -4.87 4.80
N MET A 73 0.28 -5.23 3.97
CA MET A 73 0.48 -6.34 3.03
C MET A 73 -0.52 -6.37 1.85
N ALA A 74 -0.04 -6.20 0.61
CA ALA A 74 -0.50 -7.05 -0.48
C ALA A 74 0.67 -7.31 -1.43
N LEU A 75 1.09 -8.58 -1.42
CA LEU A 75 1.92 -9.21 -2.43
C LEU A 75 1.19 -9.06 -3.78
N THR A 76 1.85 -8.55 -4.81
CA THR A 76 1.42 -8.80 -6.19
C THR A 76 1.22 -10.30 -6.34
N LEU A 77 0.02 -10.71 -6.77
CA LEU A 77 -0.13 -11.99 -7.42
C LEU A 77 0.72 -11.91 -8.68
N ASP A 78 1.90 -12.54 -8.66
CA ASP A 78 2.63 -12.78 -9.89
C ASP A 78 1.71 -13.69 -10.74
N PRO A 79 1.15 -13.23 -11.88
CA PRO A 79 0.31 -14.08 -12.71
C PRO A 79 1.09 -15.31 -13.23
N SER A 80 2.43 -15.28 -13.18
CA SER A 80 3.30 -16.42 -13.51
C SER A 80 3.28 -17.54 -12.47
N ARG A 81 2.76 -17.31 -11.25
CA ARG A 81 2.74 -18.32 -10.17
C ARG A 81 1.50 -19.22 -10.15
N ASP A 82 0.48 -18.91 -10.95
CA ASP A 82 -0.75 -19.73 -11.02
C ASP A 82 -0.66 -20.91 -12.01
N HIS A 83 0.50 -21.17 -12.63
CA HIS A 83 0.71 -22.29 -13.55
C HIS A 83 1.97 -23.14 -13.23
N ALA A 84 2.24 -23.41 -11.94
CA ALA A 84 3.12 -24.51 -11.57
C ALA A 84 2.25 -25.74 -11.23
N SER A 85 1.99 -26.58 -12.25
CA SER A 85 1.56 -27.97 -12.08
C SER A 85 2.77 -28.89 -12.01
#